data_AF-A0A1E7XEA3-F1
#
_entry.id   AF-A0A1E7XEA3-F1
#
_cell.length_a   1.000
_cell.length_b   1.000
_cell.length_c   1.000
_cell.angle_alpha   90.00
_cell.angle_beta   90.00
_cell.angle_gamma   90.00
#
_symmetry.space_group_name_H-M   'P 1'
#
loop_
_entity.id
_entity.type
_entity.pdbx_description
1 polymer ?
#
loop_
_entity_poly.entity_id
_entity_poly.type
_entity_poly.pdbx_seq_one_letter_code
_entity_poly.pdbx_strand_id
1 'polypeptide(L)'
;MKTKTMIATALITAGLGIGAASSPANAANWHNGTPKFLRGNYRHAAGHVYDVVNGHYKLVKNYHVVTITKHTIQEMAGGGDPDSIKNVRYVYLGHHTYEFKGNLAFYGPGIRYRRVHYSGHKIKIKDGWLSNHKVHWDHYYGWHNRY
;
A
#
# COMPACT_ATOMS: atom_id res chain seq x y z
N MET A 1 -9.39 -68.41 -0.88
CA MET A 1 -9.38 -66.93 -0.77
C MET A 1 -7.96 -66.43 -1.01
N LYS A 2 -7.79 -65.21 -1.58
CA LYS A 2 -6.55 -64.40 -1.74
C LYS A 2 -5.98 -64.27 -3.16
N THR A 3 -6.73 -63.62 -4.06
CA THR A 3 -6.20 -63.14 -5.36
C THR A 3 -6.90 -61.85 -5.82
N LYS A 4 -7.08 -60.85 -4.95
CA LYS A 4 -7.81 -59.61 -5.30
C LYS A 4 -7.19 -58.30 -4.80
N THR A 5 -5.90 -58.26 -4.45
CA THR A 5 -5.30 -57.07 -3.81
C THR A 5 -3.97 -56.64 -4.42
N MET A 6 -3.86 -56.56 -5.76
CA MET A 6 -2.67 -56.04 -6.44
C MET A 6 -2.98 -55.16 -7.67
N ILE A 7 -4.10 -54.43 -7.69
CA ILE A 7 -4.43 -53.50 -8.81
C ILE A 7 -4.60 -52.05 -8.33
N ALA A 8 -4.58 -51.78 -7.03
CA ALA A 8 -4.84 -50.44 -6.49
C ALA A 8 -3.61 -49.50 -6.42
N THR A 9 -2.39 -49.98 -6.70
CA THR A 9 -1.16 -49.18 -6.52
C THR A 9 -0.62 -48.57 -7.82
N ALA A 10 -1.07 -49.06 -8.99
CA ALA A 10 -0.57 -48.55 -10.28
C ALA A 10 -1.33 -47.32 -10.81
N LEU A 11 -2.56 -47.04 -10.32
CA LEU A 11 -3.33 -45.88 -10.77
C LEU A 11 -2.96 -44.57 -10.06
N ILE A 12 -2.30 -44.62 -8.90
CA ILE A 12 -1.98 -43.42 -8.12
C ILE A 12 -0.75 -42.69 -8.70
N THR A 13 0.19 -43.42 -9.33
CA THR A 13 1.38 -42.82 -9.94
C THR A 13 1.11 -42.17 -11.30
N ALA A 14 0.05 -42.56 -12.00
CA ALA A 14 -0.35 -41.93 -13.26
C ALA A 14 -1.22 -40.66 -13.05
N GLY A 15 -1.88 -40.52 -11.89
CA GLY A 15 -2.71 -39.35 -11.57
C GLY A 15 -1.96 -38.14 -11.01
N LEU A 16 -0.72 -38.32 -10.53
CA LEU A 16 0.12 -37.25 -9.98
C LEU A 16 1.05 -36.60 -11.03
N GLY A 17 1.13 -37.16 -12.25
CA GLY A 17 2.05 -36.69 -13.30
C GLY A 17 1.49 -35.66 -14.28
N ILE A 18 0.17 -35.39 -14.26
CA ILE A 18 -0.50 -34.46 -15.18
C ILE A 18 -1.28 -33.44 -14.36
N GLY A 19 -0.56 -32.62 -13.59
CA GLY A 19 -1.20 -31.68 -12.67
C GLY A 19 -0.29 -30.62 -12.08
N ALA A 20 1.00 -30.63 -12.41
CA ALA A 20 1.82 -29.44 -12.27
C ALA A 20 1.42 -28.46 -13.37
N ALA A 21 0.19 -27.94 -13.28
CA ALA A 21 -0.16 -26.68 -13.90
C ALA A 21 0.88 -25.70 -13.38
N SER A 22 1.85 -25.37 -14.24
CA SER A 22 2.79 -24.30 -14.04
C SER A 22 1.94 -23.09 -13.67
N SER A 23 1.87 -22.76 -12.38
CA SER A 23 1.21 -21.55 -11.95
C SER A 23 1.98 -20.45 -12.68
N PRO A 24 1.35 -19.70 -13.61
CA PRO A 24 2.05 -18.59 -14.22
C PRO A 24 2.52 -17.72 -13.06
N ALA A 25 3.83 -17.45 -12.99
CA ALA A 25 4.35 -16.45 -12.09
C ALA A 25 3.65 -15.15 -12.49
N ASN A 26 2.53 -14.86 -11.83
CA ASN A 26 1.70 -13.70 -12.10
C ASN A 26 2.54 -12.49 -11.71
N ALA A 27 3.32 -11.99 -12.67
CA ALA A 27 4.01 -10.72 -12.52
C ALA A 27 2.95 -9.70 -12.14
N ALA A 28 3.10 -9.09 -10.97
CA ALA A 28 2.18 -8.08 -10.48
C ALA A 28 2.09 -6.96 -11.53
N ASN A 29 0.97 -6.90 -12.24
CA ASN A 29 0.74 -5.90 -13.28
C ASN A 29 0.48 -4.55 -12.61
N TRP A 30 1.48 -3.67 -12.69
CA TRP A 30 1.38 -2.31 -12.18
C TRP A 30 0.55 -1.47 -13.15
N HIS A 31 -0.64 -1.08 -12.71
CA HIS A 31 -1.52 -0.18 -13.43
C HIS A 31 -1.03 1.27 -13.31
N ASN A 32 -1.18 2.05 -14.37
CA ASN A 32 -0.77 3.46 -14.36
C ASN A 32 -1.77 4.34 -13.58
N GLY A 33 -1.23 5.17 -12.69
CA GLY A 33 -1.98 6.13 -11.89
C GLY A 33 -2.56 5.56 -10.60
N THR A 34 -3.69 6.11 -10.18
CA THR A 34 -4.45 5.69 -9.00
C THR A 34 -5.89 5.30 -9.38
N PRO A 35 -6.54 4.39 -8.63
CA PRO A 35 -7.96 4.08 -8.85
C PRO A 35 -8.85 5.30 -8.66
N LYS A 36 -9.85 5.49 -9.56
CA LYS A 36 -10.72 6.69 -9.55
C LYS A 36 -11.45 6.89 -8.21
N PHE A 37 -11.94 5.82 -7.59
CA PHE A 37 -12.67 5.89 -6.32
C PHE A 37 -11.79 6.33 -5.14
N LEU A 38 -10.47 6.12 -5.21
CA LEU A 38 -9.53 6.46 -4.15
C LEU A 38 -9.11 7.94 -4.19
N ARG A 39 -9.31 8.61 -5.33
CA ARG A 39 -8.88 10.01 -5.52
C ARG A 39 -9.67 10.96 -4.62
N GLY A 40 -9.04 12.04 -4.19
CA GLY A 40 -9.63 13.05 -3.30
C GLY A 40 -8.72 13.43 -2.14
N ASN A 41 -9.28 14.17 -1.20
CA ASN A 41 -8.58 14.64 -0.02
C ASN A 41 -9.03 13.86 1.22
N TYR A 42 -8.08 13.53 2.07
CA TYR A 42 -8.29 12.82 3.32
C TYR A 42 -7.55 13.55 4.42
N ARG A 43 -8.12 13.61 5.62
CA ARG A 43 -7.48 14.25 6.77
C ARG A 43 -7.56 13.42 8.03
N HIS A 44 -6.50 13.48 8.81
CA HIS A 44 -6.45 12.96 10.17
C HIS A 44 -6.10 14.13 11.11
N ALA A 45 -6.80 14.25 12.22
CA ALA A 45 -6.48 15.27 13.22
C ALA A 45 -5.13 14.92 13.85
N ALA A 46 -4.11 15.76 13.64
CA ALA A 46 -2.74 15.50 14.08
C ALA A 46 -2.49 15.84 15.56
N GLY A 47 -3.54 16.20 16.32
CA GLY A 47 -3.46 16.48 17.76
C GLY A 47 -2.76 17.80 18.09
N HIS A 48 -2.10 17.84 19.24
CA HIS A 48 -1.42 19.03 19.77
C HIS A 48 -0.21 19.43 18.92
N VAL A 49 -0.03 20.72 18.71
CA VAL A 49 1.20 21.30 18.16
C VAL A 49 1.97 21.92 19.31
N TYR A 50 3.29 21.70 19.36
CA TYR A 50 4.14 22.36 20.36
C TYR A 50 4.32 23.83 19.98
N ASP A 51 3.88 24.73 20.87
CA ASP A 51 4.07 26.16 20.72
C ASP A 51 5.48 26.52 21.22
N VAL A 52 6.40 26.73 20.28
CA VAL A 52 7.81 27.08 20.58
C VAL A 52 7.93 28.43 21.27
N VAL A 53 6.99 29.35 21.04
CA VAL A 53 7.01 30.71 21.60
C VAL A 53 6.61 30.70 23.07
N ASN A 54 5.60 29.89 23.42
CA ASN A 54 5.04 29.86 24.76
C ASN A 54 5.40 28.61 25.58
N GLY A 55 6.25 27.73 25.05
CA GLY A 55 6.80 26.57 25.74
C GLY A 55 5.79 25.48 26.13
N HIS A 56 4.60 25.45 25.52
CA HIS A 56 3.54 24.49 25.87
C HIS A 56 2.88 23.87 24.64
N TYR A 57 2.28 22.69 24.80
CA TYR A 57 1.47 22.08 23.75
C TYR A 57 0.13 22.80 23.63
N LYS A 58 -0.16 23.33 22.43
CA LYS A 58 -1.46 23.93 22.12
C LYS A 58 -2.28 22.97 21.27
N LEU A 59 -3.56 22.84 21.62
CA LEU A 59 -4.55 22.10 20.83
C LEU A 59 -4.96 22.97 19.63
N VAL A 60 -4.06 23.07 18.66
CA VAL A 60 -4.36 23.72 17.38
C VAL A 60 -5.07 22.68 16.50
N LYS A 61 -6.08 23.09 15.73
CA LYS A 61 -6.69 22.24 14.70
C LYS A 61 -5.66 21.95 13.60
N ASN A 62 -4.75 21.02 13.87
CA ASN A 62 -3.76 20.59 12.92
C ASN A 62 -4.23 19.30 12.24
N TYR A 63 -3.98 19.22 10.94
CA TYR A 63 -4.40 18.07 10.14
C TYR A 63 -3.23 17.53 9.35
N HIS A 64 -3.05 16.21 9.44
CA HIS A 64 -2.32 15.49 8.44
C HIS A 64 -3.24 15.28 7.24
N VAL A 65 -2.93 15.92 6.12
CA VAL A 65 -3.74 15.88 4.90
C VAL A 65 -3.07 14.99 3.87
N VAL A 66 -3.86 14.12 3.24
CA VAL A 66 -3.44 13.31 2.11
C VAL A 66 -4.31 13.65 0.91
N THR A 67 -3.66 14.05 -0.19
CA THR A 67 -4.31 14.30 -1.48
C THR A 67 -3.89 13.24 -2.48
N ILE A 68 -4.88 12.51 -3.00
CA ILE A 68 -4.68 11.46 -4.01
C ILE A 68 -5.24 11.95 -5.35
N THR A 69 -4.37 12.16 -6.32
CA THR A 69 -4.75 12.49 -7.70
C THR A 69 -4.52 11.29 -8.61
N LYS A 70 -4.75 11.43 -9.93
CA LYS A 70 -4.48 10.36 -10.89
C LYS A 70 -3.00 9.94 -10.89
N HIS A 71 -2.06 10.86 -10.69
CA HIS A 71 -0.64 10.61 -10.88
C HIS A 71 0.22 10.92 -9.64
N THR A 72 -0.40 11.39 -8.55
CA THR A 72 0.29 11.78 -7.33
C THR A 72 -0.43 11.29 -6.08
N ILE A 73 0.34 10.99 -5.04
CA ILE A 73 -0.14 10.87 -3.66
C ILE A 73 0.73 11.83 -2.84
N GLN A 74 0.11 12.84 -2.27
CA GLN A 74 0.77 13.92 -1.53
C GLN A 74 0.30 13.91 -0.09
N GLU A 75 1.24 14.02 0.84
CA GLU A 75 1.01 14.08 2.27
C GLU A 75 1.56 15.40 2.79
N MET A 76 0.74 16.11 3.55
CA MET A 76 1.10 17.36 4.21
C MET A 76 0.85 17.19 5.69
N ALA A 77 1.94 17.05 6.44
CA ALA A 77 1.91 16.87 7.87
C ALA A 77 1.89 18.24 8.57
N GLY A 78 0.76 18.94 8.56
CA GLY A 78 0.47 19.97 9.55
C GLY A 78 1.59 20.97 9.93
N GLY A 79 2.37 21.47 8.97
CA GLY A 79 3.50 22.37 9.20
C GLY A 79 4.90 21.76 9.03
N GLY A 80 5.00 20.45 8.82
CA GLY A 80 6.22 19.76 8.37
C GLY A 80 6.35 19.71 6.85
N ASP A 81 7.51 19.22 6.38
CA ASP A 81 7.80 19.13 4.95
C ASP A 81 6.83 18.18 4.23
N PRO A 82 6.33 18.55 3.04
CA PRO A 82 5.43 17.70 2.28
C PRO A 82 6.16 16.45 1.78
N ASP A 83 5.59 15.26 1.99
CA ASP A 83 6.05 14.03 1.35
C ASP A 83 5.10 13.64 0.22
N SER A 84 5.61 13.60 -1.01
CA SER A 84 4.79 13.21 -2.15
C SER A 84 5.51 12.30 -3.12
N ILE A 85 4.72 11.41 -3.70
CA ILE A 85 5.12 10.55 -4.80
C ILE A 85 4.39 10.96 -6.07
N LYS A 86 5.12 11.02 -7.18
CA LYS A 86 4.64 11.32 -8.53
C LYS A 86 4.83 10.13 -9.48
N ASN A 87 4.21 10.20 -10.65
CA ASN A 87 4.22 9.12 -11.65
C ASN A 87 3.75 7.78 -11.06
N VAL A 88 2.75 7.87 -10.20
CA VAL A 88 2.27 6.75 -9.39
C VAL A 88 1.78 5.62 -10.29
N ARG A 89 2.15 4.40 -9.94
CA ARG A 89 1.55 3.16 -10.44
C ARG A 89 1.05 2.36 -9.26
N TYR A 90 0.05 1.50 -9.48
CA TYR A 90 -0.53 0.70 -8.41
C TYR A 90 -0.72 -0.76 -8.78
N VAL A 91 -0.76 -1.61 -7.76
CA VAL A 91 -1.23 -2.99 -7.84
C VAL A 91 -2.27 -3.21 -6.73
N TYR A 92 -3.31 -3.99 -7.03
CA TYR A 92 -4.29 -4.41 -6.03
C TYR A 92 -3.78 -5.64 -5.29
N LEU A 93 -3.71 -5.57 -3.97
CA LEU A 93 -3.23 -6.67 -3.11
C LEU A 93 -4.37 -7.52 -2.52
N GLY A 94 -5.63 -7.20 -2.82
CA GLY A 94 -6.80 -7.80 -2.16
C GLY A 94 -7.26 -7.02 -0.93
N HIS A 95 -8.45 -7.36 -0.42
CA HIS A 95 -9.01 -6.79 0.82
C HIS A 95 -8.97 -5.25 0.88
N HIS A 96 -9.34 -4.58 -0.21
CA HIS A 96 -9.30 -3.12 -0.35
C HIS A 96 -7.92 -2.49 -0.07
N THR A 97 -6.86 -3.26 -0.26
CA THR A 97 -5.48 -2.82 -0.07
C THR A 97 -4.80 -2.66 -1.43
N TYR A 98 -4.18 -1.50 -1.62
CA TYR A 98 -3.52 -1.12 -2.85
C TYR A 98 -2.08 -0.75 -2.53
N GLU A 99 -1.14 -1.28 -3.28
CA GLU A 99 0.25 -0.86 -3.21
C GLU A 99 0.55 0.08 -4.36
N PHE A 100 1.20 1.19 -4.03
CA PHE A 100 1.60 2.24 -4.94
C PHE A 100 3.11 2.30 -4.97
N LYS A 101 3.67 2.58 -6.16
CA LYS A 101 5.06 2.95 -6.34
C LYS A 101 5.14 4.23 -7.16
N GLY A 102 6.07 5.11 -6.81
CA GLY A 102 6.26 6.36 -7.52
C GLY A 102 7.60 6.99 -7.21
N ASN A 103 7.88 8.10 -7.89
CA ASN A 103 9.10 8.87 -7.71
C ASN A 103 8.88 9.88 -6.60
N LEU A 104 9.82 9.99 -5.67
CA LEU A 104 9.82 11.03 -4.65
C LEU A 104 9.87 12.41 -5.32
N ALA A 105 9.06 13.35 -4.82
CA ALA A 105 8.97 14.67 -5.45
C ALA A 105 10.00 15.68 -4.91
N PHE A 106 10.35 15.64 -3.62
CA PHE A 106 11.05 16.73 -2.94
C PHE A 106 12.50 16.44 -2.53
N TYR A 107 12.91 15.17 -2.32
CA TYR A 107 14.23 14.83 -1.79
C TYR A 107 15.15 14.08 -2.77
N GLY A 108 15.01 14.36 -4.07
CA GLY A 108 15.85 13.77 -5.12
C GLY A 108 15.29 12.47 -5.74
N PRO A 109 16.06 11.81 -6.63
CA PRO A 109 15.61 10.64 -7.37
C PRO A 109 15.55 9.41 -6.45
N GLY A 110 14.39 9.21 -5.81
CA GLY A 110 14.09 8.03 -5.00
C GLY A 110 12.82 7.34 -5.47
N ILE A 111 12.78 6.01 -5.39
CA ILE A 111 11.54 5.24 -5.50
C ILE A 111 10.95 5.10 -4.10
N ARG A 112 9.68 5.50 -3.96
CA ARG A 112 8.89 5.30 -2.75
C ARG A 112 7.73 4.37 -3.01
N TYR A 113 7.35 3.66 -1.97
CA TYR A 113 6.21 2.78 -1.95
C TYR A 113 5.20 3.26 -0.93
N ARG A 114 3.91 3.08 -1.21
CA ARG A 114 2.83 3.32 -0.24
C ARG A 114 1.82 2.20 -0.31
N ARG A 115 1.38 1.70 0.83
CA ARG A 115 0.19 0.86 0.91
C ARG A 115 -0.96 1.69 1.43
N VAL A 116 -2.03 1.74 0.66
CA VAL A 116 -3.29 2.37 1.07
C VAL A 116 -4.32 1.29 1.28
N HIS A 117 -4.83 1.23 2.49
CA HIS A 117 -6.00 0.43 2.84
C HIS A 117 -7.23 1.32 2.82
N TYR A 118 -8.20 0.97 1.98
CA TYR A 118 -9.41 1.76 1.74
C TYR A 118 -10.62 1.15 2.43
N SER A 119 -11.44 1.99 3.07
CA SER A 119 -12.67 1.58 3.74
C SER A 119 -13.76 2.64 3.54
N GLY A 120 -14.22 2.80 2.30
CA GLY A 120 -15.30 3.73 1.96
C GLY A 120 -14.87 5.20 2.09
N HIS A 121 -15.21 5.85 3.20
CA HIS A 121 -14.91 7.26 3.43
C HIS A 121 -13.57 7.51 4.14
N LYS A 122 -12.75 6.48 4.34
CA LYS A 122 -11.49 6.60 5.06
C LYS A 122 -10.39 5.73 4.47
N ILE A 123 -9.15 6.15 4.69
CA ILE A 123 -7.94 5.43 4.28
C ILE A 123 -6.97 5.28 5.45
N LYS A 124 -6.15 4.23 5.41
CA LYS A 124 -4.89 4.14 6.16
C LYS A 124 -3.74 4.05 5.18
N ILE A 125 -2.64 4.70 5.52
CA ILE A 125 -1.44 4.71 4.68
C ILE A 125 -0.27 4.15 5.46
N LYS A 126 0.55 3.35 4.78
CA LYS A 126 1.83 2.85 5.25
C LYS A 126 2.88 3.23 4.22
N ASP A 127 3.87 4.00 4.63
CA ASP A 127 5.00 4.35 3.76
C ASP A 127 6.00 3.21 3.69
N GLY A 128 6.71 3.16 2.58
CA GLY A 128 7.87 2.30 2.40
C GLY A 128 8.92 2.95 1.52
N TRP A 129 10.17 2.55 1.74
CA TRP A 129 11.32 2.97 0.96
C TRP A 129 12.10 1.77 0.45
N LEU A 130 12.71 1.95 -0.71
CA LEU A 130 13.59 0.95 -1.30
C LEU A 130 15.01 1.11 -0.76
N SER A 131 15.56 0.05 -0.19
CA SER A 131 16.98 -0.03 0.19
C SER A 131 17.50 -1.42 -0.15
N ASN A 132 18.67 -1.53 -0.78
CA ASN A 132 19.28 -2.81 -1.17
C ASN A 132 18.31 -3.76 -1.90
N HIS A 133 17.51 -3.23 -2.83
CA HIS A 133 16.48 -3.96 -3.60
C HIS A 133 15.33 -4.55 -2.75
N LYS A 134 15.20 -4.15 -1.48
CA LYS A 134 14.13 -4.56 -0.57
C LYS A 134 13.30 -3.35 -0.18
N VAL A 135 11.98 -3.54 -0.10
CA VAL A 135 11.08 -2.50 0.40
C VAL A 135 10.98 -2.65 1.91
N HIS A 136 11.41 -1.61 2.62
CA HIS A 136 11.22 -1.45 4.05
C HIS A 136 9.95 -0.65 4.28
N TRP A 137 9.16 -1.04 5.27
CA TRP A 137 7.86 -0.44 5.54
C TRP A 137 7.82 0.18 6.93
N ASP A 138 7.28 1.38 7.01
CA ASP A 138 6.99 2.07 8.28
C ASP A 138 5.72 1.52 8.94
N HIS A 139 5.27 2.13 10.03
CA HIS A 139 3.98 1.79 10.61
C HIS A 139 2.83 2.39 9.78
N TYR A 140 1.62 1.83 9.91
CA TYR A 140 0.44 2.51 9.38
C TYR A 140 0.21 3.80 10.17
N TYR A 141 0.02 4.91 9.47
CA TYR A 141 -0.62 6.06 10.07
C TYR A 141 -2.07 5.74 10.42
N GLY A 142 -2.63 6.52 11.35
CA GLY A 142 -4.04 6.43 11.75
C GLY A 142 -4.99 6.59 10.56
N TRP A 143 -6.29 6.40 10.80
CA TRP A 143 -7.29 6.61 9.75
C TRP A 143 -7.41 8.09 9.36
N HIS A 144 -7.32 8.36 8.06
CA HIS A 144 -7.65 9.65 7.45
C HIS A 144 -9.05 9.56 6.85
N ASN A 145 -9.92 10.52 7.20
CA ASN A 145 -11.29 10.60 6.69
C ASN A 145 -11.36 11.52 5.48
N ARG A 146 -12.15 11.14 4.48
CA ARG A 146 -12.46 11.97 3.32
C ARG A 146 -13.25 13.21 3.77
N TYR A 147 -12.98 14.36 3.15
CA TYR A 147 -13.66 15.63 3.37
C TYR A 147 -13.80 16.45 2.09
#